data_AF-A0A846CSR4-F1
#
_entry.id   AF-A0A846CSR4-F1
#
_cell.length_a   1.000
_cell.length_b   1.000
_cell.length_c   1.000
_cell.angle_alpha   90.00
_cell.angle_beta   90.00
_cell.angle_gamma   90.00
#
_symmetry.space_group_name_H-M   'P 1'
#
loop_
_entity.id
_entity.type
_entity.pdbx_description
1 polymer ?
#
loop_
_entity_poly.entity_id
_entity_poly.type
_entity_poly.pdbx_seq_one_letter_code
_entity_poly.pdbx_strand_id
1 'polypeptide(L)' 'MKNQLGRPTNRPTLRWIFQCFQSIHLLINSGVTEISNLTSERLELLKFFPPTCQRYYLLS' A
#
# COMPACT_ATOMS: atom_id res chain seq x y z
N MET A 1 3.63 18.70 21.59
CA MET A 1 3.54 17.35 21.00
C MET A 1 4.94 16.96 20.51
N LYS A 2 5.47 15.78 20.88
CA LYS A 2 6.76 15.30 20.35
C LYS A 2 6.50 14.75 18.94
N ASN A 3 7.15 15.28 17.91
CA ASN A 3 7.01 14.72 16.56
C ASN A 3 7.67 13.32 16.51
N GLN A 4 7.14 12.43 15.66
CA GLN A 4 7.69 11.09 15.41
C GLN A 4 8.50 11.03 14.11
N LEU A 5 8.90 12.19 13.58
CA LEU A 5 9.60 12.26 12.32
C LEU A 5 10.97 11.58 12.45
N GLY A 6 11.25 10.61 11.59
CA GLY A 6 12.50 9.86 11.60
C GLY A 6 12.65 8.83 12.74
N ARG A 7 11.57 8.53 13.49
CA ARG A 7 11.61 7.55 14.58
C ARG A 7 10.77 6.32 14.23
N PRO A 8 11.35 5.10 14.25
CA PRO A 8 10.56 3.89 14.05
C PRO A 8 9.57 3.71 15.20
N THR A 9 8.41 3.16 14.90
CA THR A 9 7.38 2.81 15.88
C THR A 9 6.88 1.39 15.64
N ASN A 10 6.76 0.61 16.71
CA ASN A 10 6.13 -0.72 16.66
C ASN A 10 4.59 -0.62 16.59
N ARG A 11 4.05 0.60 16.62
CA ARG A 11 2.62 0.90 16.56
C ARG A 11 2.37 1.95 15.47
N PRO A 12 2.42 1.57 14.18
CA PRO A 12 2.10 2.48 13.11
C PRO A 12 0.64 2.93 13.22
N THR A 13 0.37 4.18 12.83
CA THR A 13 -1.01 4.67 12.75
C THR A 13 -1.66 4.21 11.45
N LEU A 14 -2.98 4.05 11.44
CA LEU A 14 -3.72 3.73 10.21
C LEU A 14 -3.47 4.78 9.10
N ARG A 15 -3.33 6.06 9.47
CA ARG A 15 -2.94 7.12 8.53
C ARG A 15 -1.59 6.86 7.88
N TRP A 16 -0.57 6.48 8.66
CA TRP A 16 0.77 6.18 8.13
C TRP A 16 0.72 4.98 7.19
N ILE A 17 -0.02 3.94 7.59
CA ILE A 17 -0.25 2.76 6.74
C ILE A 17 -0.86 3.20 5.40
N PHE A 18 -1.91 4.02 5.38
CA PHE A 18 -2.48 4.50 4.12
C PHE A 18 -1.54 5.39 3.30
N GLN A 19 -0.64 6.15 3.93
CA GLN A 19 0.38 6.91 3.21
C GLN A 19 1.32 6.00 2.42
N CYS A 20 1.67 4.82 2.95
CA CYS A 20 2.48 3.84 2.22
C CYS A 20 1.82 3.34 0.92
N PHE A 21 0.49 3.37 0.83
CA PHE A 21 -0.28 2.93 -0.35
C PHE A 21 -0.80 4.10 -1.20
N GLN A 22 -0.36 5.33 -0.96
CA GLN A 22 -0.76 6.48 -1.78
C GLN A 22 -0.24 6.36 -3.22
N SER A 23 -1.05 6.86 -4.16
CA SER A 23 -0.73 6.90 -5.59
C SER A 23 -0.53 5.52 -6.24
N ILE A 24 -1.24 4.50 -5.77
CA ILE A 24 -1.43 3.25 -6.52
C ILE A 24 -2.63 3.44 -7.43
N HIS A 25 -2.48 3.17 -8.72
CA HIS A 25 -3.54 3.38 -9.70
C HIS A 25 -3.80 2.13 -10.52
N LEU A 26 -5.08 1.84 -10.74
CA LEU A 26 -5.55 0.91 -11.74
C LEU A 26 -5.46 1.57 -13.12
N LEU A 27 -4.70 0.97 -14.03
CA LEU A 27 -4.56 1.43 -15.41
C LEU A 27 -5.20 0.39 -16.33
N ILE A 28 -5.84 0.87 -17.40
CA ILE A 28 -6.32 0.01 -18.49
C ILE A 28 -5.60 0.47 -19.75
N ASN A 29 -4.69 -0.35 -20.26
CA ASN A 29 -3.91 -0.06 -21.45
C ASN A 29 -4.20 -1.11 -22.52
N SER A 30 -4.79 -0.70 -23.64
CA SER A 30 -5.16 -1.60 -24.75
C SER A 30 -5.96 -2.84 -24.31
N GLY A 31 -6.85 -2.67 -23.32
CA GLY A 31 -7.68 -3.75 -22.77
C GLY A 31 -6.99 -4.62 -21.71
N VAL A 32 -5.70 -4.39 -21.42
CA VAL A 32 -4.99 -5.03 -20.32
C VAL A 32 -5.10 -4.17 -19.07
N THR A 33 -5.51 -4.79 -17.96
CA THR A 33 -5.62 -4.14 -16.65
C THR A 33 -4.30 -4.31 -15.90
N GLU A 34 -3.73 -3.20 -15.43
CA GLU A 34 -2.45 -3.17 -14.72
C GLU A 34 -2.56 -2.33 -13.45
N ILE A 35 -1.74 -2.65 -12.44
CA ILE A 35 -1.60 -1.83 -11.23
C ILE A 35 -0.26 -1.10 -11.30
N SER A 36 -0.32 0.22 -11.34
CA SER A 36 0.87 1.07 -11.30
C SER A 36 1.31 1.37 -9.87
N ASN A 37 2.61 1.66 -9.70
CA ASN A 37 3.22 2.06 -8.43
C ASN A 37 3.05 1.04 -7.27
N LEU A 38 2.80 -0.23 -7.60
CA LEU A 38 2.85 -1.34 -6.65
C LEU A 38 4.28 -1.90 -6.59
N THR A 39 5.15 -1.18 -5.90
CA THR A 39 6.56 -1.55 -5.70
C THR A 39 6.71 -2.80 -4.81
N SER A 40 7.88 -3.44 -4.84
CA SER A 40 8.21 -4.59 -3.96
C SER A 40 8.02 -4.29 -2.47
N GLU A 41 8.39 -3.10 -1.99
CA GLU A 41 8.17 -2.69 -0.59
C GLU A 41 6.68 -2.70 -0.22
N ARG A 42 5.83 -2.16 -1.10
CA ARG A 42 4.38 -2.13 -0.91
C ARG A 42 3.76 -3.52 -0.95
N LEU A 43 4.29 -4.43 -1.77
CA LEU A 43 3.90 -5.84 -1.76
C LEU A 43 4.24 -6.52 -0.44
N GLU A 44 5.42 -6.25 0.14
CA GLU A 44 5.77 -6.77 1.47
C GLU A 44 4.85 -6.22 2.56
N LEU A 45 4.54 -4.92 2.53
CA LEU A 45 3.58 -4.31 3.46
C LEU A 45 2.17 -4.91 3.33
N LEU A 46 1.77 -5.25 2.10
CA LEU A 46 0.43 -5.80 1.82
C LEU A 46 0.22 -7.18 2.45
N LYS A 47 1.28 -7.98 2.65
CA LYS A 47 1.20 -9.30 3.29
C LYS A 47 0.68 -9.26 4.72
N PHE A 48 0.80 -8.11 5.40
CA PHE A 48 0.30 -7.91 6.76
C PHE A 48 -1.21 -7.59 6.82
N PHE A 49 -1.86 -7.36 5.67
CA PHE A 49 -3.28 -7.02 5.62
C PHE A 49 -4.14 -8.29 5.52
N PRO A 50 -5.41 -8.24 5.95
CA PRO A 50 -6.36 -9.31 5.68
C PRO A 50 -6.49 -9.59 4.17
N PRO A 51 -6.72 -10.85 3.74
CA PRO A 51 -6.80 -11.20 2.32
C PRO A 51 -7.78 -10.35 1.52
N THR A 52 -8.90 -9.94 2.12
CA THR A 52 -9.90 -9.07 1.49
C THR A 52 -9.34 -7.70 1.12
N CYS A 53 -8.45 -7.14 1.93
CA CYS A 53 -7.78 -5.88 1.62
C CYS A 53 -6.71 -6.05 0.54
N GLN A 54 -6.02 -7.20 0.51
CA GLN A 54 -4.98 -7.48 -0.49
C GLN A 54 -5.54 -7.50 -1.92
N ARG A 55 -6.73 -8.10 -2.10
CA ARG A 55 -7.40 -8.22 -3.41
C ARG A 55 -7.62 -6.90 -4.14
N TYR A 56 -7.83 -5.80 -3.41
CA TYR A 56 -7.98 -4.47 -4.00
C TYR A 56 -6.73 -4.00 -4.76
N TYR A 57 -5.56 -4.53 -4.42
CA TYR A 57 -4.28 -4.13 -5.01
C TYR A 57 -3.68 -5.19 -5.95
N LEU A 58 -4.18 -6.43 -5.94
CA LEU A 58 -3.57 -7.55 -6.67
C LEU A 58 -4.33 -8.01 -7.93
N LEU A 59 -5.54 -7.48 -8.18
CA LEU A 59 -6.41 -7.92 -9.28
C LEU A 59 -6.78 -9.41 -9.25
N SER A 60 -6.57 -10.10 -8.13
CA SER A 60 -6.81 -11.53 -7.89
C SER A 60 -7.20 -11.79 -6.44
#